data_AF-A0A0N0LJE0-F1
#
_entry.id   AF-A0A0N0LJE0-F1
#
_cell.length_a   1.000
_cell.length_b   1.000
_cell.length_c   1.000
_cell.angle_alpha   90.00
_cell.angle_beta   90.00
_cell.angle_gamma   90.00
#
_symmetry.space_group_name_H-M   'P 1'
#
loop_
_entity.id
_entity.type
_entity.pdbx_description
1 polymer ?
#
loop_
_entity_poly.entity_id
_entity_poly.type
_entity_poly.pdbx_seq_one_letter_code
_entity_poly.pdbx_strand_id
1 'polypeptide(L)'
;MKNNLLLIIISFLLSNCNSSNSNPNQISTKNESKLNTNNKMNKEDLIKNVKLAINPKFQDWVLFKNGTYIIFDNADTIKSVNHEAIKQMREFGPVFAGGPAGDFNTIHLTKTEGWIVSGHGYGMYTYVSPSELENTDDLQVGMYGRSKRDLDGKNPEVIYINSRKK
;
A
#
# COMPACT_ATOMS: atom_id res chain seq x y z
N MET A 1 47.68 22.14 -35.87
CA MET A 1 46.83 22.16 -34.66
C MET A 1 46.92 20.78 -34.05
N LYS A 2 47.63 20.62 -32.92
CA LYS A 2 47.84 19.34 -32.24
C LYS A 2 47.15 19.41 -30.87
N ASN A 3 46.20 18.51 -30.64
CA ASN A 3 45.47 18.39 -29.38
C ASN A 3 46.34 17.60 -28.38
N ASN A 4 46.58 18.18 -27.20
CA ASN A 4 47.19 17.45 -26.09
C ASN A 4 46.10 16.93 -25.16
N LEU A 5 46.05 15.60 -25.07
CA LEU A 5 45.26 14.80 -24.16
C LEU A 5 45.97 14.77 -22.79
N LEU A 6 45.33 15.31 -21.75
CA LEU A 6 45.87 15.30 -20.38
C LEU A 6 45.26 14.13 -19.60
N LEU A 7 46.04 13.08 -19.35
CA LEU A 7 45.72 12.00 -18.41
C LEU A 7 45.88 12.52 -16.97
N ILE A 8 44.84 12.42 -16.15
CA ILE A 8 44.92 12.62 -14.70
C ILE A 8 45.03 11.24 -14.03
N ILE A 9 46.17 10.97 -13.40
CA ILE A 9 46.41 9.81 -12.54
C ILE A 9 46.08 10.23 -11.10
N ILE A 10 45.06 9.63 -10.50
CA ILE A 10 44.72 9.84 -9.08
C ILE A 10 45.38 8.73 -8.26
N SER A 11 46.36 9.10 -7.45
CA SER A 11 47.09 8.21 -6.54
C SER A 11 46.29 7.93 -5.27
N PHE A 12 46.15 6.65 -4.93
CA PHE A 12 45.65 6.17 -3.65
C PHE A 12 46.66 6.47 -2.54
N LEU A 13 46.19 7.11 -1.46
CA LEU A 13 46.90 7.14 -0.17
C LEU A 13 46.11 6.29 0.83
N LEU A 14 46.67 5.12 1.16
CA LEU A 14 46.31 4.35 2.35
C LEU A 14 47.02 5.00 3.55
N SER A 15 46.27 5.31 4.60
CA SER A 15 46.83 5.62 5.92
C SER A 15 46.18 4.69 6.93
N ASN A 16 47.02 3.88 7.56
CA ASN A 16 46.69 3.08 8.72
C ASN A 16 47.78 3.38 9.76
N CYS A 17 47.39 3.87 10.95
CA CYS A 17 47.83 3.33 12.24
C CYS A 17 47.37 4.18 13.44
N ASN A 18 47.03 3.44 14.49
CA ASN A 18 46.47 3.82 15.79
C ASN A 18 47.42 4.62 16.69
N SER A 19 46.82 5.38 17.62
CA SER A 19 47.35 5.60 18.97
C SER A 19 46.21 5.81 19.96
N SER A 20 46.48 5.47 21.21
CA SER A 20 45.60 4.96 22.27
C SER A 20 44.94 6.00 23.19
N ASN A 21 43.77 5.61 23.71
CA ASN A 21 43.17 5.87 25.03
C ASN A 21 43.27 7.28 25.66
N SER A 22 42.10 7.92 25.78
CA SER A 22 41.60 8.40 27.08
C SER A 22 40.06 8.51 27.04
N ASN A 23 39.40 7.96 28.06
CA ASN A 23 37.98 8.12 28.40
C ASN A 23 37.98 8.75 29.82
N PRO A 24 37.00 9.58 30.25
CA PRO A 24 35.59 9.19 30.24
C PRO A 24 34.56 10.33 30.02
N ASN A 25 33.31 9.89 29.80
CA ASN A 25 32.05 10.63 29.96
C ASN A 25 31.65 11.61 28.86
N GLN A 26 30.92 11.13 27.85
CA GLN A 26 29.54 11.61 27.61
C GLN A 26 28.66 10.45 27.15
N ILE A 27 27.55 10.27 27.85
CA ILE A 27 26.44 9.37 27.53
C ILE A 27 25.89 9.80 26.17
N SER A 28 26.17 9.03 25.11
CA SER A 28 25.40 9.07 23.87
C SER A 28 24.30 8.02 23.98
N THR A 29 23.14 8.49 24.41
CA THR A 29 21.87 7.76 24.29
C THR A 29 21.69 7.31 22.84
N LYS A 30 21.65 5.98 22.67
CA LYS A 30 21.08 5.28 21.53
C LYS A 30 19.87 6.05 21.01
N ASN A 31 19.94 6.53 19.77
CA ASN A 31 18.80 6.72 18.87
C ASN A 31 19.36 6.88 17.45
N GLU A 32 20.13 5.89 17.01
CA GLU A 32 20.10 5.53 15.60
C GLU A 32 18.70 4.96 15.36
N SER A 33 17.87 5.77 14.72
CA SER A 33 16.59 5.39 14.17
C SER A 33 16.80 4.14 13.31
N LYS A 34 16.42 2.98 13.88
CA LYS A 34 15.94 1.86 13.08
C LYS A 34 14.75 2.39 12.29
N LEU A 35 15.00 2.88 11.08
CA LEU A 35 13.97 3.02 10.07
C LEU A 35 13.48 1.60 9.82
N ASN A 36 12.36 1.27 10.45
CA ASN A 36 11.84 -0.07 10.60
C ASN A 36 11.36 -0.52 9.21
N THR A 37 12.18 -1.33 8.57
CA THR A 37 11.83 -2.07 7.36
C THR A 37 10.64 -2.97 7.71
N ASN A 38 9.52 -2.79 6.99
CA ASN A 38 8.35 -3.68 6.94
C ASN A 38 7.33 -3.61 8.10
N ASN A 39 6.72 -2.44 8.34
CA ASN A 39 5.44 -2.39 9.06
C ASN A 39 4.27 -2.76 8.11
N LYS A 40 4.22 -4.02 7.68
CA LYS A 40 3.04 -4.55 6.99
C LYS A 40 1.90 -4.62 8.01
N MET A 41 0.81 -3.91 7.76
CA MET A 41 -0.41 -3.98 8.57
C MET A 41 -0.85 -5.45 8.71
N ASN A 42 -1.15 -5.89 9.93
CA ASN A 42 -1.66 -7.25 10.13
C ASN A 42 -3.10 -7.37 9.61
N LYS A 43 -3.58 -8.61 9.50
CA LYS A 43 -4.90 -8.90 8.91
C LYS A 43 -6.04 -8.29 9.73
N GLU A 44 -5.93 -8.34 11.05
CA GLU A 44 -6.95 -7.89 11.99
C GLU A 44 -7.14 -6.37 11.93
N ASP A 45 -6.03 -5.62 11.91
CA ASP A 45 -6.03 -4.17 11.78
C ASP A 45 -6.56 -3.72 10.42
N LEU A 46 -6.21 -4.44 9.35
CA LEU A 46 -6.76 -4.17 8.02
C LEU A 46 -8.28 -4.35 8.00
N ILE A 47 -8.80 -5.45 8.54
CA ILE A 47 -10.25 -5.70 8.64
C ILE A 47 -10.92 -4.59 9.46
N LYS A 48 -10.33 -4.19 10.59
CA LYS A 48 -10.86 -3.14 11.46
C LYS A 48 -10.93 -1.80 10.73
N ASN A 49 -9.86 -1.40 10.04
CA ASN A 49 -9.82 -0.12 9.33
C ASN A 49 -10.76 -0.10 8.13
N VAL A 50 -10.82 -1.18 7.36
CA VAL A 50 -11.77 -1.30 6.23
C VAL A 50 -13.22 -1.23 6.74
N LYS A 51 -13.54 -1.87 7.88
CA LYS A 51 -14.86 -1.75 8.51
C LYS A 51 -15.23 -0.30 8.83
N LEU A 52 -14.28 0.49 9.32
CA LEU A 52 -14.48 1.91 9.65
C LEU A 52 -14.55 2.80 8.40
N ALA A 53 -13.88 2.39 7.32
CA ALA A 53 -13.86 3.09 6.03
C ALA A 53 -15.19 2.95 5.27
N ILE A 54 -15.89 1.83 5.44
CA ILE A 54 -17.16 1.55 4.76
C ILE A 54 -18.32 2.23 5.50
N ASN A 55 -19.20 2.92 4.75
CA ASN A 55 -20.42 3.47 5.32
C ASN A 55 -21.27 2.33 5.93
N PRO A 56 -21.68 2.40 7.21
CA PRO A 56 -22.42 1.33 7.89
C PRO A 56 -23.73 0.91 7.22
N LYS A 57 -24.27 1.66 6.27
CA LYS A 57 -25.43 1.19 5.48
C LYS A 57 -25.08 0.00 4.56
N PHE A 58 -23.82 -0.14 4.17
CA PHE A 58 -23.32 -1.21 3.31
C PHE A 58 -22.78 -2.35 4.16
N GLN A 59 -23.54 -3.44 4.21
CA GLN A 59 -23.28 -4.56 5.12
C GLN A 59 -22.83 -5.83 4.40
N ASP A 60 -22.90 -5.88 3.06
CA ASP A 60 -22.42 -7.01 2.28
C ASP A 60 -21.18 -6.58 1.50
N TRP A 61 -20.02 -7.08 1.90
CA TRP A 61 -18.76 -6.73 1.25
C TRP A 61 -17.69 -7.79 1.48
N VAL A 62 -16.75 -7.87 0.55
CA VAL A 62 -15.62 -8.82 0.56
C VAL A 62 -14.32 -8.04 0.54
N LEU A 63 -13.36 -8.42 1.38
CA LEU A 63 -12.04 -7.82 1.47
C LEU A 63 -10.96 -8.82 1.02
N PHE A 64 -10.07 -8.31 0.18
CA PHE A 64 -8.92 -8.99 -0.38
C PHE A 64 -7.63 -8.62 0.36
N LYS A 65 -6.64 -9.49 0.21
CA LYS A 65 -5.40 -9.46 0.97
C LYS A 65 -4.63 -8.15 0.92
N ASN A 66 -4.63 -7.45 -0.22
CA ASN A 66 -3.91 -6.18 -0.37
C ASN A 66 -4.79 -4.97 -0.07
N GLY A 67 -5.95 -5.15 0.57
CA GLY A 67 -6.79 -4.05 1.04
C GLY A 67 -7.84 -3.59 0.04
N THR A 68 -7.95 -4.22 -1.13
CA THR A 68 -9.08 -3.99 -2.03
C THR A 68 -10.32 -4.66 -1.48
N TYR A 69 -11.47 -3.98 -1.51
CA TYR A 69 -12.74 -4.53 -1.11
C TYR A 69 -13.83 -4.20 -2.12
N ILE A 70 -14.86 -5.05 -2.16
CA ILE A 70 -16.01 -4.92 -3.05
C ILE A 70 -17.27 -4.88 -2.21
N ILE A 71 -18.09 -3.85 -2.39
CA ILE A 71 -19.43 -3.71 -1.79
C ILE A 71 -20.48 -4.28 -2.75
N PHE A 72 -21.42 -5.04 -2.22
CA PHE A 72 -22.55 -5.61 -2.97
C PHE A 72 -23.88 -5.04 -2.50
N ASP A 73 -24.57 -4.27 -3.36
CA ASP A 73 -25.89 -3.71 -3.01
C ASP A 73 -26.99 -4.78 -2.98
N ASN A 74 -26.91 -5.76 -3.89
CA ASN A 74 -27.92 -6.80 -4.09
C ASN A 74 -27.37 -8.20 -3.75
N ALA A 75 -26.60 -8.31 -2.66
CA ALA A 75 -26.00 -9.58 -2.22
C ALA A 75 -27.04 -10.68 -1.97
N ASP A 76 -28.31 -10.29 -1.77
CA ASP A 76 -29.43 -11.20 -1.62
C ASP A 76 -29.74 -12.02 -2.87
N THR A 77 -29.45 -11.46 -4.05
CA THR A 77 -29.62 -12.09 -5.36
C THR A 77 -28.43 -12.95 -5.79
N ILE A 78 -27.29 -12.84 -5.09
CA ILE A 78 -26.04 -13.51 -5.45
C ILE A 78 -25.99 -14.88 -4.77
N LYS A 79 -25.84 -15.95 -5.56
CA LYS A 79 -25.75 -17.33 -5.06
C LYS A 79 -24.51 -17.56 -4.17
N SER A 80 -23.36 -17.01 -4.56
CA SER A 80 -22.12 -17.09 -3.79
C SER A 80 -21.37 -15.77 -3.90
N VAL A 81 -21.43 -14.96 -2.83
CA VAL A 81 -20.76 -13.65 -2.74
C VAL A 81 -19.25 -13.79 -2.92
N ASN A 82 -18.64 -14.84 -2.36
CA ASN A 82 -17.21 -15.11 -2.55
C ASN A 82 -16.87 -15.34 -4.03
N HIS A 83 -17.62 -16.22 -4.71
CA HIS A 83 -17.37 -16.52 -6.11
C HIS A 83 -17.54 -15.27 -7.00
N GLU A 84 -18.59 -14.48 -6.76
CA GLU A 84 -18.83 -13.23 -7.50
C GLU A 84 -17.73 -12.20 -7.23
N ALA A 85 -17.26 -12.06 -5.98
CA ALA A 85 -16.15 -11.18 -5.65
C ALA A 85 -14.86 -11.57 -6.37
N ILE A 86 -14.51 -12.87 -6.38
CA ILE A 86 -13.33 -13.37 -7.12
C ILE A 86 -13.46 -13.06 -8.61
N LYS A 87 -14.65 -13.28 -9.19
CA LYS A 87 -14.92 -12.97 -10.60
C LYS A 87 -14.69 -11.49 -10.90
N GLN A 88 -15.34 -10.60 -10.14
CA GLN A 88 -15.19 -9.15 -10.32
C GLN A 88 -13.75 -8.66 -10.09
N MET A 89 -13.03 -9.25 -9.13
CA MET A 89 -11.63 -8.92 -8.88
C MET A 89 -10.73 -9.29 -10.06
N ARG A 90 -10.97 -10.45 -10.71
CA ARG A 90 -10.20 -10.83 -11.91
C ARG A 90 -10.53 -9.95 -13.12
N GLU A 91 -11.78 -9.54 -13.24
CA GLU A 91 -12.26 -8.74 -14.37
C GLU A 91 -11.80 -7.28 -14.27
N PHE A 92 -11.97 -6.67 -13.10
CA PHE A 92 -11.74 -5.23 -12.91
C PHE A 92 -10.49 -4.90 -12.09
N GLY A 93 -9.95 -5.84 -11.32
CA GLY A 93 -8.77 -5.61 -10.47
C GLY A 93 -7.50 -5.25 -11.23
N PRO A 94 -7.11 -5.98 -12.30
CA PRO A 94 -5.89 -5.69 -13.04
C PRO A 94 -5.85 -4.26 -13.60
N VAL A 95 -4.71 -3.59 -13.43
CA VAL A 95 -4.52 -2.21 -13.92
C VAL A 95 -3.57 -2.22 -15.12
N PHE A 96 -4.09 -1.82 -16.28
CA PHE A 96 -3.32 -1.65 -17.50
C PHE A 96 -3.07 -0.17 -17.79
N ALA A 97 -1.86 0.18 -18.24
CA ALA A 97 -1.55 1.53 -18.66
C ALA A 97 -2.47 1.97 -19.80
N GLY A 98 -3.08 3.15 -19.68
CA GLY A 98 -4.03 3.68 -20.65
C GLY A 98 -5.43 3.04 -20.63
N GLY A 99 -5.71 2.10 -19.73
CA GLY A 99 -7.04 1.53 -19.53
C GLY A 99 -7.91 2.31 -18.53
N PRO A 100 -9.23 2.04 -18.44
CA PRO A 100 -10.13 2.72 -17.49
C PRO A 100 -9.74 2.58 -16.02
N ALA A 101 -9.07 1.49 -15.65
CA ALA A 101 -8.52 1.30 -14.30
C ALA A 101 -7.30 2.22 -14.00
N GLY A 102 -6.85 2.99 -15.00
CA GLY A 102 -5.84 4.02 -14.88
C GLY A 102 -6.31 5.27 -14.16
N ASP A 103 -7.61 5.58 -14.26
CA ASP A 103 -8.25 6.71 -13.60
C ASP A 103 -8.62 6.35 -12.16
N PHE A 104 -8.36 7.26 -11.23
CA PHE A 104 -8.62 7.06 -9.82
C PHE A 104 -9.02 8.36 -9.12
N ASN A 105 -9.60 8.21 -7.94
CA ASN A 105 -9.81 9.29 -6.99
C ASN A 105 -9.38 8.85 -5.60
N THR A 106 -8.85 9.80 -4.82
CA THR A 106 -8.42 9.59 -3.44
C THR A 106 -9.42 10.24 -2.50
N ILE A 107 -9.92 9.48 -1.53
CA ILE A 107 -10.92 9.93 -0.55
C ILE A 107 -10.31 9.81 0.84
N HIS A 108 -10.22 10.94 1.55
CA HIS A 108 -9.72 10.99 2.93
C HIS A 108 -10.76 10.45 3.91
N LEU A 109 -10.34 9.54 4.79
CA LEU A 109 -11.22 8.94 5.78
C LEU A 109 -11.36 9.82 7.02
N THR A 110 -12.55 9.76 7.64
CA THR A 110 -12.87 10.57 8.83
C THR A 110 -13.16 9.72 10.08
N LYS A 111 -13.28 8.40 9.92
CA LYS A 111 -13.58 7.44 11.00
C LYS A 111 -12.44 6.49 11.32
N THR A 112 -11.43 6.48 10.47
CA THR A 112 -10.13 5.86 10.71
C THR A 112 -9.09 6.64 9.90
N GLU A 113 -7.82 6.45 10.24
CA GLU A 113 -6.70 7.02 9.50
C GLU A 113 -6.59 6.39 8.10
N GLY A 114 -6.11 7.19 7.14
CA GLY A 114 -5.81 6.75 5.79
C GLY A 114 -6.84 7.16 4.74
N TRP A 115 -6.82 6.43 3.62
CA TRP A 115 -7.55 6.80 2.41
C TRP A 115 -8.26 5.61 1.80
N ILE A 116 -9.29 5.93 1.02
CA ILE A 116 -9.85 5.03 0.01
C ILE A 116 -9.41 5.52 -1.36
N VAL A 117 -8.91 4.59 -2.18
CA VAL A 117 -8.69 4.81 -3.61
C VAL A 117 -9.82 4.13 -4.38
N SER A 118 -10.57 4.91 -5.16
CA SER A 118 -11.57 4.42 -6.10
C SER A 118 -11.04 4.43 -7.52
N GLY A 119 -11.62 3.63 -8.41
CA GLY A 119 -11.30 3.63 -9.84
C GLY A 119 -12.40 2.94 -10.65
N HIS A 120 -12.02 2.22 -11.70
CA HIS A 120 -12.96 1.41 -12.48
C HIS A 120 -13.63 0.30 -11.64
N GLY A 121 -14.73 -0.29 -12.09
CA GLY A 121 -15.44 -1.36 -11.37
C GLY A 121 -16.31 -0.84 -10.21
N TYR A 122 -17.63 -0.96 -10.38
CA TYR A 122 -18.60 -0.48 -9.39
C TYR A 122 -18.41 -1.19 -8.04
N GLY A 123 -18.47 -0.41 -6.95
CA GLY A 123 -18.35 -0.93 -5.59
C GLY A 123 -16.95 -1.40 -5.19
N MET A 124 -15.93 -1.27 -6.06
CA MET A 124 -14.56 -1.69 -5.80
C MET A 124 -13.67 -0.52 -5.35
N TYR A 125 -13.04 -0.69 -4.19
CA TYR A 125 -12.26 0.34 -3.52
C TYR A 125 -11.02 -0.27 -2.88
N THR A 126 -9.96 0.51 -2.67
CA THR A 126 -8.74 0.04 -2.01
C THR A 126 -8.38 0.92 -0.83
N TYR A 127 -8.26 0.31 0.36
CA TYR A 127 -7.80 0.99 1.55
C TYR A 127 -6.27 1.14 1.54
N VAL A 128 -5.80 2.35 1.88
CA VAL A 128 -4.40 2.68 2.04
C VAL A 128 -4.18 3.27 3.44
N SER A 129 -3.27 2.66 4.19
CA SER A 129 -2.87 3.12 5.51
C SER A 129 -1.76 4.17 5.41
N PRO A 130 -1.73 5.19 6.28
CA PRO A 130 -0.59 6.10 6.38
C PRO A 130 0.72 5.39 6.71
N SER A 131 0.66 4.25 7.41
CA SER A 131 1.86 3.46 7.73
C SER A 131 2.51 2.79 6.52
N GLU A 132 1.84 2.76 5.36
CA GLU A 132 2.33 2.13 4.13
C GLU A 132 3.08 3.11 3.22
N LEU A 133 3.09 4.40 3.55
CA LEU A 133 3.60 5.47 2.70
C LEU A 133 4.50 6.43 3.47
N GLU A 134 5.57 6.89 2.82
CA GLU A 134 6.40 7.98 3.32
C GLU A 134 5.83 9.36 2.96
N ASN A 135 5.22 9.46 1.78
CA ASN A 135 4.56 10.66 1.27
C ASN A 135 3.06 10.41 1.13
N THR A 136 2.26 11.34 1.64
CA THR A 136 0.80 11.24 1.78
C THR A 136 0.04 12.16 0.83
N ASP A 137 0.69 12.71 -0.19
CA ASP A 137 -0.01 13.43 -1.25
C ASP A 137 -0.97 12.51 -2.03
N ASP A 138 -2.08 13.08 -2.50
CA ASP A 138 -3.19 12.31 -3.09
C ASP A 138 -2.78 11.50 -4.33
N LEU A 139 -1.78 11.97 -5.08
CA LEU A 139 -1.27 11.29 -6.26
C LEU A 139 -0.49 10.03 -5.86
N GLN A 140 0.42 10.14 -4.88
CA GLN A 140 1.17 8.99 -4.35
C GLN A 140 0.25 7.97 -3.70
N VAL A 141 -0.71 8.41 -2.89
CA VAL A 141 -1.72 7.55 -2.28
C VAL A 141 -2.51 6.80 -3.36
N GLY A 142 -2.98 7.51 -4.38
CA GLY A 142 -3.76 6.93 -5.46
C GLY A 142 -2.98 5.93 -6.31
N MET A 143 -1.72 6.25 -6.65
CA MET A 143 -0.82 5.32 -7.36
C MET A 143 -0.54 4.06 -6.53
N TYR A 144 -0.32 4.21 -5.22
CA TYR A 144 -0.07 3.06 -4.35
C TYR A 144 -1.31 2.18 -4.22
N GLY A 145 -2.48 2.77 -3.96
CA GLY A 145 -3.76 2.03 -3.93
C GLY A 145 -4.05 1.29 -5.23
N ARG A 146 -3.74 1.88 -6.39
CA ARG A 146 -3.82 1.19 -7.70
C ARG A 146 -2.91 -0.02 -7.79
N SER A 147 -1.67 0.09 -7.31
CA SER A 147 -0.75 -1.05 -7.33
C SER A 147 -1.23 -2.20 -6.45
N LYS A 148 -1.76 -1.90 -5.25
CA LYS A 148 -2.41 -2.90 -4.36
C LYS A 148 -3.58 -3.60 -5.05
N ARG A 149 -4.43 -2.82 -5.73
CA ARG A 149 -5.56 -3.36 -6.51
C ARG A 149 -5.09 -4.30 -7.63
N ASP A 150 -4.04 -3.93 -8.36
CA ASP A 150 -3.48 -4.78 -9.41
C ASP A 150 -2.93 -6.10 -8.83
N LEU A 151 -2.33 -6.09 -7.64
CA LEU A 151 -1.90 -7.30 -6.93
C LEU A 151 -3.09 -8.21 -6.60
N ASP A 152 -4.18 -7.65 -6.06
CA ASP A 152 -5.41 -8.39 -5.80
C ASP A 152 -6.08 -8.89 -7.10
N GLY A 153 -6.01 -8.11 -8.19
CA GLY A 153 -6.56 -8.49 -9.49
C GLY A 153 -5.83 -9.67 -10.14
N LYS A 154 -4.49 -9.68 -10.06
CA LYS A 154 -3.65 -10.76 -10.58
C LYS A 154 -3.73 -12.02 -9.73
N ASN A 155 -3.80 -11.88 -8.41
CA ASN A 155 -3.84 -12.99 -7.47
C ASN A 155 -4.92 -12.77 -6.39
N PRO A 156 -6.20 -12.99 -6.72
CA PRO A 156 -7.30 -12.73 -5.79
C PRO A 156 -7.25 -13.67 -4.58
N GLU A 157 -7.08 -13.11 -3.39
CA GLU A 157 -7.13 -13.83 -2.11
C GLU A 157 -8.07 -13.12 -1.15
N VAL A 158 -9.24 -13.73 -0.88
CA VAL A 158 -10.23 -13.19 0.06
C VAL A 158 -9.79 -13.48 1.50
N ILE A 159 -9.70 -12.44 2.32
CA ILE A 159 -9.29 -12.55 3.72
C ILE A 159 -10.43 -12.33 4.72
N TYR A 160 -11.52 -11.68 4.29
CA TYR A 160 -12.71 -11.43 5.10
C TYR A 160 -13.96 -11.23 4.24
N ILE A 161 -15.11 -11.71 4.74
CA ILE A 161 -16.43 -11.51 4.14
C ILE A 161 -17.35 -10.96 5.24
N ASN A 162 -17.98 -9.82 4.98
CA ASN A 162 -19.12 -9.33 5.75
C ASN A 162 -20.40 -9.67 5.00
N SER A 163 -21.38 -10.22 5.72
CA SER A 163 -22.68 -10.59 5.15
C SER A 163 -23.78 -10.28 6.15
N ARG A 164 -24.89 -9.70 5.67
CA ARG A 164 -26.14 -9.58 6.43
C ARG A 164 -26.83 -10.92 6.60
N LYS A 165 -26.72 -11.79 5.59
CA LYS A 165 -27.22 -13.16 5.67
C LYS A 165 -26.31 -13.92 6.64
N LYS A 166 -26.87 -14.32 7.78
CA LYS A 166 -26.25 -15.26 8.72
C LYS A 166 -26.68 -16.67 8.39
#